data_AF-A0AAU0VXQ9-F1
#
_entry.id   AF-A0AAU0VXQ9-F1
#
_cell.length_a   1.000
_cell.length_b   1.000
_cell.length_c   1.000
_cell.angle_alpha   90.00
_cell.angle_beta   90.00
_cell.angle_gamma   90.00
#
_symmetry.space_group_name_H-M   'P 1'
#
loop_
_entity.id
_entity.type
_entity.pdbx_description
1 polymer ?
#
loop_
_entity_poly.entity_id
_entity_poly.type
_entity_poly.pdbx_seq_one_letter_code
_entity_poly.pdbx_strand_id
1 'polypeptide(L)'
;MAVTMTASASDQAIDSVDRLRELLVVLVRAKLYERADALRALLPEHPEGARSRLQWWRSLDAQQAQQAMLLDRLSALAGHLAGRPALGYDSADELPDAALQEAEGFDEELSELISRYRRARGVTACPAAASGER
;
A
#
# COMPACT_ATOMS: atom_id res chain seq x y z
N MET A 1 -44.81 -7.47 12.41
CA MET A 1 -43.63 -6.71 12.84
C MET A 1 -42.71 -6.59 11.64
N ALA A 2 -42.68 -5.43 10.98
CA ALA A 2 -41.79 -5.17 9.86
C ALA A 2 -40.62 -4.34 10.40
N VAL A 3 -39.44 -4.96 10.52
CA VAL A 3 -38.20 -4.24 10.84
C VAL A 3 -37.74 -3.58 9.55
N THR A 4 -37.88 -2.26 9.47
CA THR A 4 -37.40 -1.45 8.36
C THR A 4 -35.86 -1.44 8.41
N MET A 5 -35.23 -2.38 7.74
CA MET A 5 -33.78 -2.35 7.45
C MET A 5 -33.52 -1.23 6.45
N THR A 6 -33.39 -0.01 6.95
CA THR A 6 -32.72 1.07 6.21
C THR A 6 -31.24 1.01 6.59
N ALA A 7 -30.53 -0.02 6.10
CA ALA A 7 -29.08 0.06 6.04
C ALA A 7 -28.76 1.29 5.19
N SER A 8 -28.36 2.37 5.87
CA SER A 8 -28.17 3.70 5.30
C SER A 8 -27.20 3.62 4.13
N ALA A 9 -27.39 4.42 3.08
CA ALA A 9 -26.50 4.44 1.92
C ALA A 9 -25.02 4.66 2.31
N SER A 10 -24.78 5.32 3.45
CA SER A 10 -23.44 5.49 4.05
C SER A 10 -22.83 4.17 4.53
N ASP A 11 -23.62 3.27 5.12
CA ASP A 11 -23.16 1.97 5.63
C ASP A 11 -22.78 1.03 4.48
N GLN A 12 -23.57 1.04 3.39
CA GLN A 12 -23.25 0.31 2.16
C GLN A 12 -22.02 0.88 1.43
N ALA A 13 -21.84 2.20 1.45
CA ALA A 13 -20.67 2.84 0.88
C ALA A 13 -19.40 2.50 1.67
N ILE A 14 -19.47 2.45 3.00
CA ILE A 14 -18.36 2.04 3.87
C ILE A 14 -17.99 0.57 3.61
N ASP A 15 -18.95 -0.37 3.65
CA ASP A 15 -18.73 -1.79 3.32
C ASP A 15 -18.12 -1.98 1.92
N SER A 16 -18.54 -1.16 0.94
CA SER A 16 -17.95 -1.18 -0.41
C SER A 16 -16.50 -0.70 -0.44
N VAL A 17 -16.14 0.30 0.36
CA VAL A 17 -14.77 0.81 0.49
C VAL A 17 -13.89 -0.17 1.24
N ASP A 18 -14.39 -0.79 2.31
CA ASP A 18 -13.67 -1.81 3.08
C ASP A 18 -13.35 -3.03 2.21
N ARG A 19 -14.32 -3.55 1.44
CA ARG A 19 -14.06 -4.65 0.49
C ARG A 19 -13.05 -4.27 -0.60
N LEU A 20 -13.13 -3.04 -1.10
CA LEU A 20 -12.17 -2.56 -2.08
C LEU A 20 -10.77 -2.42 -1.47
N ARG A 21 -10.66 -1.98 -0.21
CA ARG A 21 -9.40 -1.95 0.54
C ARG A 21 -8.81 -3.35 0.67
N GLU A 22 -9.60 -4.32 1.13
CA GLU A 22 -9.15 -5.71 1.31
C GLU A 22 -8.63 -6.32 0.00
N LEU A 23 -9.36 -6.12 -1.10
CA LEU A 23 -8.94 -6.54 -2.43
C LEU A 23 -7.62 -5.87 -2.84
N LEU A 24 -7.51 -4.56 -2.68
CA LEU A 24 -6.30 -3.81 -3.00
C LEU A 24 -5.11 -4.23 -2.14
N VAL A 25 -5.30 -4.50 -0.85
CA VAL A 25 -4.23 -4.99 0.03
C VAL A 25 -3.61 -6.26 -0.55
N VAL A 26 -4.44 -7.22 -0.99
CA VAL A 26 -3.94 -8.47 -1.59
C VAL A 26 -3.21 -8.20 -2.91
N LEU A 27 -3.81 -7.44 -3.81
CA LEU A 27 -3.25 -7.18 -5.15
C LEU A 27 -1.97 -6.35 -5.08
N VAL A 28 -1.99 -5.24 -4.34
CA VAL A 28 -0.84 -4.35 -4.14
C VAL A 28 0.28 -5.12 -3.47
N ARG A 29 0.00 -5.89 -2.42
CA ARG A 29 1.04 -6.70 -1.75
C ARG A 29 1.68 -7.71 -2.71
N ALA A 30 0.90 -8.41 -3.52
CA ALA A 30 1.43 -9.33 -4.51
C ALA A 30 2.35 -8.62 -5.51
N LYS A 31 1.95 -7.42 -5.98
CA LYS A 31 2.76 -6.62 -6.91
C LYS A 31 4.03 -6.06 -6.29
N LEU A 32 3.98 -5.63 -5.03
CA LEU A 32 5.19 -5.22 -4.31
C LEU A 32 6.18 -6.38 -4.18
N TYR A 33 5.71 -7.60 -3.93
CA TYR A 33 6.58 -8.78 -3.91
C TYR A 33 7.17 -9.11 -5.28
N GLU A 34 6.37 -9.10 -6.34
CA GLU A 34 6.83 -9.34 -7.71
C GLU A 34 7.95 -8.36 -8.09
N ARG A 35 7.75 -7.08 -7.78
CA ARG A 35 8.70 -6.01 -8.07
C ARG A 35 9.96 -6.11 -7.19
N ALA A 36 9.81 -6.48 -5.92
CA ALA A 36 10.92 -6.77 -5.03
C ALA A 36 11.74 -7.97 -5.52
N ASP A 37 11.09 -9.01 -6.03
CA ASP A 37 11.76 -10.20 -6.58
C ASP A 37 12.56 -9.87 -7.84
N ALA A 38 11.97 -9.10 -8.76
CA ALA A 38 12.66 -8.59 -9.93
C ALA A 38 13.91 -7.75 -9.56
N LEU A 39 13.83 -6.93 -8.51
CA LEU A 39 14.99 -6.18 -8.01
C LEU A 39 16.05 -7.09 -7.38
N ARG A 40 15.66 -8.15 -6.67
CA ARG A 40 16.60 -9.13 -6.11
C ARG A 40 17.38 -9.84 -7.21
N ALA A 41 16.77 -10.11 -8.35
CA ALA A 41 17.45 -10.72 -9.49
C ALA A 41 18.51 -9.80 -10.14
N LEU A 42 18.38 -8.47 -9.97
CA LEU A 42 19.32 -7.48 -10.50
C LEU A 42 20.46 -7.13 -9.52
N LEU A 43 20.25 -7.38 -8.24
CA LEU A 43 21.20 -7.05 -7.18
C LEU A 43 22.14 -8.23 -6.90
N PRO A 44 23.39 -7.96 -6.50
CA PRO A 44 24.27 -9.01 -6.00
C PRO A 44 23.66 -9.67 -4.75
N GLU A 45 23.90 -10.96 -4.57
CA GLU A 45 23.30 -11.79 -3.50
C GLU A 45 23.38 -11.10 -2.13
N HIS A 46 22.22 -10.91 -1.50
CA HIS A 46 22.11 -10.14 -0.27
C HIS A 46 22.49 -11.01 0.94
N PRO A 47 23.54 -10.65 1.70
CA PRO A 47 24.01 -11.49 2.80
C PRO A 47 23.10 -11.42 4.04
N GLU A 48 22.95 -12.55 4.72
CA GLU A 48 22.08 -12.66 5.91
C GLU A 48 22.68 -11.98 7.17
N GLY A 49 24.00 -11.85 7.25
CA GLY A 49 24.69 -11.29 8.42
C GLY A 49 24.76 -9.75 8.43
N ALA A 50 24.48 -9.11 9.57
CA ALA A 50 24.50 -7.65 9.71
C ALA A 50 25.84 -7.00 9.31
N ARG A 51 26.97 -7.63 9.67
CA ARG A 51 28.32 -7.15 9.31
C ARG A 51 28.59 -7.27 7.81
N SER A 52 28.16 -8.37 7.21
CA SER A 52 28.27 -8.63 5.77
C SER A 52 27.36 -7.69 4.98
N ARG A 53 26.18 -7.33 5.52
CA ARG A 53 25.25 -6.37 4.92
C ARG A 53 25.86 -4.98 4.79
N LEU A 54 26.60 -4.51 5.80
CA LEU A 54 27.29 -3.23 5.71
C LEU A 54 28.39 -3.23 4.62
N GLN A 55 29.12 -4.34 4.48
CA GLN A 55 30.13 -4.47 3.43
C GLN A 55 29.50 -4.56 2.03
N TRP A 56 28.39 -5.29 1.92
CA TRP A 56 27.59 -5.37 0.71
C TRP A 56 27.13 -3.97 0.28
N TRP A 57 26.52 -3.19 1.17
CA TRP A 57 26.12 -1.80 0.89
C TRP A 57 27.27 -0.91 0.41
N ARG A 58 28.49 -1.12 0.93
CA ARG A 58 29.68 -0.36 0.52
C ARG A 58 30.25 -0.80 -0.84
N SER A 59 29.92 -2.02 -1.28
CA SER A 59 30.37 -2.56 -2.57
C SER A 59 29.46 -2.21 -3.73
N LEU A 60 28.25 -1.71 -3.46
CA LEU A 60 27.29 -1.33 -4.50
C LEU A 60 27.75 -0.06 -5.22
N ASP A 61 27.54 -0.02 -6.52
CA ASP A 61 27.58 1.24 -7.27
C ASP A 61 26.33 2.10 -6.96
N ALA A 62 26.30 3.33 -7.48
CA ALA A 62 25.21 4.26 -7.21
C ALA A 62 23.84 3.75 -7.69
N GLN A 63 23.78 3.02 -8.80
CA GLN A 63 22.55 2.49 -9.36
C GLN A 63 22.06 1.29 -8.52
N GLN A 64 22.96 0.39 -8.15
CA GLN A 64 22.69 -0.74 -7.28
C GLN A 64 22.26 -0.28 -5.89
N ALA A 65 22.87 0.76 -5.34
CA ALA A 65 22.45 1.34 -4.06
C ALA A 65 21.01 1.89 -4.13
N GLN A 66 20.63 2.55 -5.22
CA GLN A 66 19.25 3.01 -5.43
C GLN A 66 18.28 1.83 -5.55
N GLN A 67 18.65 0.79 -6.30
CA GLN A 67 17.85 -0.43 -6.42
C GLN A 67 17.69 -1.17 -5.08
N ALA A 68 18.75 -1.23 -4.28
CA ALA A 68 18.73 -1.81 -2.95
C ALA A 68 17.84 -1.02 -1.98
N MET A 69 17.89 0.32 -2.02
CA MET A 69 16.99 1.18 -1.23
C MET A 69 15.53 0.97 -1.62
N LEU A 70 15.26 0.85 -2.93
CA LEU A 70 13.93 0.56 -3.43
C LEU A 70 13.45 -0.82 -2.97
N LEU A 71 14.30 -1.85 -3.05
CA LEU A 71 14.00 -3.19 -2.56
C LEU A 71 13.62 -3.19 -1.07
N ASP A 72 14.39 -2.50 -0.23
CA ASP A 72 14.10 -2.39 1.20
C ASP A 72 12.77 -1.68 1.46
N ARG A 73 12.50 -0.58 0.73
CA ARG A 73 11.23 0.14 0.82
C ARG A 73 10.04 -0.73 0.40
N LEU A 74 10.12 -1.41 -0.73
CA LEU A 74 9.06 -2.30 -1.22
C LEU A 74 8.81 -3.46 -0.25
N SER A 75 9.89 -4.03 0.32
CA SER A 75 9.79 -5.10 1.32
C SER A 75 9.14 -4.62 2.61
N ALA A 76 9.44 -3.40 3.05
CA ALA A 76 8.82 -2.79 4.22
C ALA A 76 7.32 -2.56 3.98
N LEU A 77 6.94 -1.98 2.84
CA LEU A 77 5.54 -1.76 2.47
C LEU A 77 4.75 -3.07 2.36
N ALA A 78 5.31 -4.09 1.70
CA ALA A 78 4.69 -5.41 1.61
C ALA A 78 4.52 -6.07 2.99
N GLY A 79 5.48 -5.84 3.91
CA GLY A 79 5.40 -6.26 5.31
C GLY A 79 4.30 -5.53 6.07
N HIS A 80 4.15 -4.22 5.85
CA HIS A 80 3.10 -3.40 6.46
C HIS A 80 1.70 -3.88 6.08
N LEU A 81 1.48 -4.15 4.80
CA LEU A 81 0.23 -4.76 4.30
C LEU A 81 -0.01 -6.19 4.85
N ALA A 82 1.01 -6.84 5.39
CA ALA A 82 0.90 -8.14 6.07
C ALA A 82 0.74 -8.02 7.59
N GLY A 83 0.52 -6.81 8.12
CA GLY A 83 0.38 -6.54 9.55
C GLY A 83 1.71 -6.35 10.30
N ARG A 84 2.84 -6.22 9.60
CA ARG A 84 4.14 -5.87 10.21
C ARG A 84 4.42 -4.38 9.99
N PRO A 85 4.18 -3.50 10.98
CA PRO A 85 4.24 -2.07 10.76
C PRO A 85 5.61 -1.63 10.23
N ALA A 86 5.61 -0.97 9.07
CA ALA A 86 6.82 -0.39 8.48
C ALA A 86 7.18 0.91 9.20
N LEU A 87 8.48 1.13 9.40
CA LEU A 87 8.97 2.30 10.09
C LEU A 87 8.71 3.56 9.25
N GLY A 88 8.09 4.58 9.85
CA GLY A 88 7.69 5.81 9.16
C GLY A 88 6.26 5.79 8.59
N TYR A 89 5.51 4.71 8.78
CA TYR A 89 4.10 4.60 8.43
C TYR A 89 3.24 4.46 9.69
N ASP A 90 2.02 4.99 9.65
CA ASP A 90 1.06 4.81 10.74
C ASP A 90 0.61 3.35 10.79
N SER A 91 0.70 2.71 11.95
CA SER A 91 0.27 1.32 12.15
C SER A 91 -1.22 1.07 11.93
N ALA A 92 -2.06 2.10 12.00
CA ALA A 92 -3.49 2.03 11.71
C ALA A 92 -3.81 2.26 10.22
N ASP A 93 -2.84 2.70 9.41
CA ASP A 93 -3.04 2.92 7.97
C ASP A 93 -2.87 1.59 7.21
N GLU A 94 -3.93 0.78 7.16
CA GLU A 94 -3.90 -0.56 6.57
C GLU A 94 -3.49 -0.59 5.08
N LEU A 95 -3.61 0.54 4.37
CA LEU A 95 -3.26 0.68 2.97
C LEU A 95 -2.67 2.09 2.71
N PRO A 96 -1.37 2.29 2.97
CA PRO A 96 -0.73 3.58 2.82
C PRO A 96 -0.65 4.00 1.35
N ASP A 97 -0.84 5.29 1.08
CA ASP A 97 -0.77 5.84 -0.29
C ASP A 97 0.57 5.56 -0.98
N ALA A 98 1.66 5.44 -0.21
CA ALA A 98 2.96 5.02 -0.74
C ALA A 98 2.90 3.61 -1.35
N ALA A 99 2.20 2.66 -0.74
CA ALA A 99 2.05 1.32 -1.31
C ALA A 99 1.23 1.35 -2.61
N LEU A 100 0.19 2.19 -2.66
CA LEU A 100 -0.60 2.40 -3.86
C LEU A 100 0.26 2.99 -4.98
N GLN A 101 1.04 4.03 -4.69
CA GLN A 101 1.89 4.69 -5.67
C GLN A 101 2.98 3.77 -6.25
N GLU A 102 3.55 2.88 -5.44
CA GLU A 102 4.53 1.89 -5.92
C GLU A 102 3.90 0.79 -6.78
N ALA A 103 2.58 0.56 -6.64
CA ALA A 103 1.83 -0.39 -7.46
C ALA A 103 1.16 0.25 -8.70
N GLU A 104 1.01 1.58 -8.72
CA GLU A 104 0.50 2.33 -9.86
C GLU A 104 1.43 2.21 -11.08
N GLY A 105 0.81 2.15 -12.27
CA GLY A 105 1.54 2.12 -13.55
C GLY A 105 2.14 0.77 -13.92
N PHE A 106 2.02 -0.26 -13.07
CA PHE A 106 2.42 -1.63 -13.41
C PHE A 106 1.33 -2.37 -14.20
N ASP A 107 0.07 -2.09 -13.89
CA ASP A 107 -1.10 -2.71 -14.50
C ASP A 107 -2.23 -1.67 -14.61
N GLU A 108 -2.89 -1.61 -15.77
CA GLU A 108 -3.94 -0.62 -16.04
C GLU A 108 -5.20 -0.90 -15.20
N GLU A 109 -5.57 -2.16 -15.02
CA GLU A 109 -6.74 -2.57 -14.22
C GLU A 109 -6.52 -2.25 -12.74
N LEU A 110 -5.33 -2.56 -12.22
CA LEU A 110 -4.94 -2.18 -10.86
C LEU A 110 -4.93 -0.66 -10.67
N SER A 111 -4.41 0.09 -11.65
CA SER A 111 -4.37 1.56 -11.58
C SER A 111 -5.77 2.17 -11.55
N GLU A 112 -6.73 1.59 -12.27
CA GLU A 112 -8.15 2.01 -12.20
C GLU A 112 -8.77 1.66 -10.84
N LEU A 113 -8.49 0.48 -10.28
CA LEU A 113 -8.97 0.08 -8.94
C LEU A 113 -8.42 1.01 -7.86
N ILE A 114 -7.14 1.37 -7.92
CA ILE A 114 -6.49 2.34 -7.02
C ILE A 114 -7.16 3.71 -7.14
N SER A 115 -7.39 4.17 -8.38
CA SER A 115 -8.07 5.45 -8.65
C SER A 115 -9.50 5.47 -8.12
N ARG A 116 -10.22 4.36 -8.23
CA ARG A 116 -11.57 4.20 -7.67
C ARG A 116 -11.54 4.23 -6.14
N TYR A 117 -10.58 3.55 -5.53
CA TYR A 117 -10.42 3.52 -4.07
C TYR A 117 -10.08 4.90 -3.50
N ARG A 118 -9.11 5.62 -4.09
CA ARG A 118 -8.77 6.98 -3.66
C ARG A 118 -9.96 7.93 -3.73
N ARG A 119 -10.76 7.85 -4.81
CA ARG A 119 -12.01 8.62 -4.93
C ARG A 119 -13.00 8.27 -3.83
N ALA A 120 -13.20 6.98 -3.55
CA ALA A 120 -14.16 6.54 -2.55
C ALA A 120 -13.72 6.90 -1.11
N ARG A 121 -12.42 6.76 -0.79
CA ARG A 121 -11.80 7.17 0.50
C ARG A 121 -11.87 8.69 0.70
N GLY A 122 -11.61 9.48 -0.35
CA GLY A 122 -11.69 10.94 -0.31
C GLY A 122 -13.11 11.46 -0.06
N VAL A 123 -14.14 10.74 -0.55
CA VAL A 123 -15.55 11.04 -0.26
C VAL A 123 -15.91 10.75 1.20
N THR A 124 -15.33 9.70 1.81
CA THR A 124 -15.59 9.37 3.24
C THR A 124 -14.86 10.31 4.21
N ALA A 125 -13.70 10.84 3.83
CA ALA A 125 -12.92 11.77 4.65
C ALA A 125 -13.51 13.20 4.71
N CYS A 126 -14.44 13.54 3.82
CA CYS A 126 -15.16 14.82 3.82
C CYS A 126 -16.65 14.63 4.15
N PRO A 127 -17.02 14.30 5.40
CA PRO A 127 -18.41 14.46 5.82
C PRO A 127 -18.67 15.96 5.98
N ALA A 128 -19.30 16.53 4.97
CA ALA A 128 -19.93 17.85 4.92
C ALA A 128 -19.79 18.74 6.18
N ALA A 129 -19.00 19.80 6.06
CA ALA A 129 -19.25 21.06 6.76
C ALA A 129 -20.59 21.63 6.25
N ALA A 130 -21.70 21.08 6.73
CA ALA A 130 -23.03 21.57 6.48
C ALA A 130 -23.82 21.55 7.80
N SER A 131 -23.58 22.57 8.63
CA SER A 131 -24.49 22.97 9.71
C SER A 131 -24.19 24.40 10.15
N GLY A 132 -25.18 25.28 9.99
CA GLY A 132 -25.29 26.58 10.66
C GLY A 132 -24.68 27.75 9.87
N GLU A 133 -25.34 28.87 9.63
CA GLU A 133 -26.55 29.43 10.23
C GLU A 133 -27.26 30.34 9.21
N ARG A 134 -28.56 30.51 9.43
CA ARG A 134 -29.46 31.40 8.69
C ARG A 134 -29.26 32.85 9.09
#